data_AF-A0A354Q6K4-F1
#
_entry.id   AF-A0A354Q6K4-F1
#
_cell.length_a   1.000
_cell.length_b   1.000
_cell.length_c   1.000
_cell.angle_alpha   90.00
_cell.angle_beta   90.00
_cell.angle_gamma   90.00
#
_symmetry.space_group_name_H-M   'P 1'
#
loop_
_entity.id
_entity.type
_entity.pdbx_description
1 polymer ?
#
loop_
_entity_poly.entity_id
_entity_poly.type
_entity_poly.pdbx_seq_one_letter_code
_entity_poly.pdbx_strand_id
1 'polypeptide(L)'
;MEKLKNATLGGGCFWCLEAVYSKLEGVKSVAPGYAGGTKLNPTYEQVCTGNTGHAEVIQIDFDPQKTSYETLLDWFWRCHDP
;
A
#
# COMPACT_ATOMS: atom_id res chain seq x y z
N MET A 1 -11.50 -9.10 20.37
CA MET A 1 -11.11 -8.03 19.43
C MET A 1 -10.03 -8.59 18.53
N GLU A 2 -10.29 -8.71 17.23
CA GLU A 2 -9.23 -8.98 16.25
C GLU A 2 -8.28 -7.77 16.27
N LYS A 3 -6.99 -8.00 16.57
CA LYS A 3 -5.99 -6.93 16.62
C LYS A 3 -5.34 -6.83 15.25
N LEU A 4 -5.89 -5.96 14.41
CA LEU A 4 -5.36 -5.71 13.08
C LEU A 4 -3.99 -5.01 13.17
N LYS A 5 -3.12 -5.32 12.21
CA LYS A 5 -1.86 -4.63 11.98
C LYS A 5 -1.94 -3.90 10.65
N ASN A 6 -1.14 -2.85 10.54
CA ASN A 6 -1.10 -1.97 9.38
C ASN A 6 0.28 -2.02 8.73
N ALA A 7 0.30 -2.09 7.40
CA ALA A 7 1.50 -2.06 6.57
C ALA A 7 1.32 -1.02 5.46
N THR A 8 2.37 -0.25 5.18
CA THR A 8 2.40 0.72 4.07
C THR A 8 3.45 0.27 3.06
N LEU A 9 3.03 0.06 1.81
CA LEU A 9 3.90 -0.42 0.73
C LEU A 9 3.77 0.49 -0.50
N GLY A 10 4.89 0.83 -1.13
CA GLY A 10 4.95 1.60 -2.38
C GLY A 10 5.72 0.82 -3.44
N GLY A 11 5.09 0.51 -4.56
CA GLY A 11 5.63 -0.36 -5.61
C GLY A 11 5.03 -0.09 -6.98
N GLY A 12 4.92 1.19 -7.36
CA GLY A 12 4.30 1.61 -8.61
C GLY A 12 2.79 1.85 -8.47
N CYS A 13 2.02 1.49 -9.49
CA CYS A 13 0.60 1.85 -9.56
C CYS A 13 -0.21 1.27 -8.39
N PHE A 14 -0.73 2.16 -7.55
CA PHE A 14 -1.52 1.79 -6.37
C PHE A 14 -2.81 1.00 -6.67
N TRP A 15 -3.42 1.14 -7.85
CA TRP A 15 -4.61 0.40 -8.26
C TRP A 15 -4.29 -1.07 -8.54
N CYS A 16 -3.13 -1.34 -9.13
CA CYS A 16 -2.66 -2.69 -9.35
C CYS A 16 -2.42 -3.40 -8.02
N LEU A 17 -1.78 -2.71 -7.07
CA LEU A 17 -1.53 -3.27 -5.75
C LEU A 17 -2.84 -3.49 -4.98
N GLU A 18 -3.72 -2.49 -4.92
CA GLU A 18 -5.03 -2.61 -4.26
C GLU A 18 -5.84 -3.83 -4.76
N ALA A 19 -5.89 -4.03 -6.08
CA ALA A 19 -6.61 -5.15 -6.69
C ALA A 19 -6.03 -6.53 -6.31
N VAL A 20 -4.72 -6.62 -6.06
CA VAL A 20 -4.06 -7.85 -5.61
C VAL A 20 -4.30 -8.08 -4.11
N TYR A 21 -4.01 -7.08 -3.27
CA TYR A 21 -4.08 -7.22 -1.81
C TYR A 21 -5.51 -7.35 -1.29
N SER A 22 -6.50 -6.73 -1.94
CA SER A 22 -7.92 -6.87 -1.56
C SER A 22 -8.44 -8.31 -1.67
N LYS A 23 -7.76 -9.19 -2.41
CA LYS A 23 -8.11 -10.60 -2.58
C LYS A 23 -7.32 -11.54 -1.67
N LEU A 24 -6.32 -11.04 -0.93
CA LEU A 24 -5.51 -11.88 -0.06
C LEU A 24 -6.25 -12.25 1.21
N GLU A 25 -6.16 -13.51 1.59
CA GLU A 25 -6.71 -13.97 2.86
C GLU A 25 -6.01 -13.28 4.03
N GLY A 26 -6.81 -12.82 5.00
CA GLY A 26 -6.30 -12.08 6.16
C GLY A 26 -6.20 -10.57 5.96
N VAL A 27 -6.28 -10.06 4.73
CA VAL A 27 -6.42 -8.62 4.49
C VAL A 27 -7.87 -8.20 4.77
N LYS A 28 -8.04 -7.11 5.54
CA LYS A 28 -9.35 -6.55 5.91
C LYS A 28 -9.67 -5.29 5.13
N SER A 29 -8.67 -4.45 4.89
CA SER A 29 -8.83 -3.23 4.10
C SER A 29 -7.53 -2.93 3.34
N VAL A 30 -7.67 -2.26 2.22
CA VAL A 30 -6.57 -1.63 1.49
C VAL A 30 -7.03 -0.23 1.10
N ALA A 31 -6.20 0.77 1.36
CA ALA A 31 -6.49 2.16 1.00
C ALA A 31 -5.33 2.75 0.19
N PRO A 32 -5.58 3.25 -1.04
CA PRO A 32 -4.57 3.94 -1.83
C PRO A 32 -4.26 5.32 -1.23
N GLY A 33 -3.00 5.75 -1.36
CA GLY A 33 -2.55 7.04 -0.85
C GLY A 33 -1.18 7.46 -1.38
N TYR A 34 -0.66 8.52 -0.77
CA TYR A 34 0.63 9.13 -1.15
C TYR A 34 1.49 9.31 0.09
N ALA A 35 2.77 8.92 0.00
CA ALA A 35 3.72 9.06 1.11
C ALA A 35 5.14 9.35 0.61
N GLY A 36 6.00 9.81 1.53
CA GLY A 36 7.43 10.04 1.27
C GLY A 36 7.79 11.43 0.72
N GLY A 37 6.79 12.22 0.33
CA GLY A 37 6.99 13.59 -0.16
C GLY A 37 6.99 14.66 0.93
N THR A 38 7.25 15.90 0.52
CA THR A 38 7.38 17.05 1.42
C THR A 38 6.11 17.90 1.52
N LYS A 39 5.18 17.73 0.58
CA LYS A 39 3.94 18.51 0.54
C LYS A 39 2.89 17.94 1.49
N LEU A 40 2.39 18.76 2.41
CA LEU A 40 1.29 18.38 3.30
C LEU A 40 -0.02 18.27 2.51
N ASN A 41 -0.77 17.17 2.71
CA ASN A 41 -2.09 16.93 2.10
C ASN A 41 -2.13 17.21 0.59
N PRO A 42 -1.32 16.52 -0.23
CA PRO A 42 -1.28 16.73 -1.67
C PRO A 42 -2.59 16.26 -2.33
N THR A 43 -3.01 16.91 -3.42
CA THR A 43 -4.06 16.36 -4.30
C THR A 43 -3.46 15.44 -5.36
N TYR A 44 -4.30 14.60 -5.98
CA TYR A 44 -3.89 13.72 -7.09
C TYR A 44 -3.14 14.48 -8.18
N GLU A 45 -3.70 15.61 -8.64
CA GLU A 45 -3.12 16.43 -9.70
C GLU A 45 -1.74 16.96 -9.32
N GLN A 46 -1.55 17.31 -8.04
CA GLN A 46 -0.27 17.79 -7.55
C GLN A 46 0.79 16.68 -7.55
N VAL A 47 0.42 15.46 -7.16
CA VAL A 47 1.33 14.30 -7.22
C VAL A 47 1.68 13.98 -8.66
N CYS A 48 0.72 14.03 -9.58
CA CYS A 48 0.98 13.81 -11.01
C CYS A 48 1.96 14.81 -11.63
N THR A 49 2.17 16.00 -11.03
CA THR A 49 3.22 16.92 -11.50
C THR A 49 4.65 16.44 -11.19
N GLY A 50 4.81 15.43 -10.33
CA GLY A 50 6.11 14.93 -9.86
C GLY A 50 6.81 15.83 -8.83
N ASN A 51 6.34 17.06 -8.62
CA ASN A 51 7.05 18.06 -7.79
C ASN A 51 6.83 17.89 -6.28
N THR A 52 5.93 17.01 -5.85
CA THR A 52 5.62 16.83 -4.41
C THR A 52 6.58 15.87 -3.71
N GLY A 53 7.32 15.06 -4.48
CA GLY A 53 8.19 14.00 -3.98
C GLY A 53 7.43 12.82 -3.38
N HIS A 54 6.10 12.77 -3.50
CA HIS A 54 5.32 11.64 -3.00
C HIS A 54 5.39 10.45 -3.95
N ALA A 55 5.53 9.26 -3.37
CA ALA A 55 5.31 8.00 -4.03
C ALA A 55 3.86 7.54 -3.85
N GLU A 56 3.33 6.84 -4.86
CA GLU A 56 2.10 6.08 -4.73
C GLU A 56 2.30 4.92 -3.76
N VAL A 57 1.43 4.83 -2.76
CA VAL A 57 1.47 3.78 -1.74
C VAL A 57 0.08 3.21 -1.47
N ILE A 58 0.05 2.03 -0.87
CA ILE A 58 -1.17 1.46 -0.30
C ILE A 58 -0.99 1.22 1.20
N GLN A 59 -2.03 1.52 1.98
CA GLN A 59 -2.16 1.21 3.39
C GLN A 59 -2.99 -0.08 3.51
N ILE A 60 -2.43 -1.14 4.08
CA ILE A 60 -3.07 -2.45 4.22
C ILE A 60 -3.34 -2.70 5.71
N ASP A 61 -4.60 -2.91 6.08
CA ASP A 61 -4.94 -3.47 7.39
C ASP A 61 -5.15 -4.98 7.26
N PHE A 62 -4.40 -5.77 8.03
CA PHE A 62 -4.43 -7.22 7.97
C PHE A 62 -4.50 -7.86 9.36
N ASP A 63 -5.07 -9.06 9.40
CA ASP A 63 -5.12 -9.90 10.59
C ASP A 63 -3.83 -10.73 10.70
N PRO A 64 -2.97 -10.48 11.72
CA PRO A 64 -1.72 -11.19 11.90
C PRO A 64 -1.90 -12.69 12.23
N GLN A 65 -3.11 -13.14 12.53
CA GLN A 65 -3.40 -14.56 12.73
C GLN A 65 -3.64 -15.32 11.42
N LYS A 66 -3.96 -14.61 10.35
CA LYS A 66 -4.26 -15.18 9.02
C LYS A 66 -3.16 -14.94 8.00
N THR A 67 -2.49 -13.79 8.09
CA THR A 67 -1.37 -13.44 7.20
C THR A 67 -0.31 -12.68 7.98
N SER A 68 0.92 -12.70 7.50
CA SER A 68 2.05 -12.02 8.15
C SER A 68 2.60 -10.91 7.27
N TYR A 69 3.40 -10.02 7.86
CA TYR A 69 4.04 -8.94 7.10
C TYR A 69 5.02 -9.49 6.06
N GLU A 70 5.71 -10.58 6.39
CA GLU A 70 6.59 -11.30 5.46
C GLU A 70 5.82 -11.82 4.25
N THR A 71 4.63 -12.41 4.46
CA THR A 71 3.77 -12.85 3.35
C THR A 71 3.35 -11.69 2.45
N LEU A 72 3.02 -10.52 3.03
CA LEU A 72 2.70 -9.33 2.24
C LEU A 72 3.92 -8.89 1.41
N LEU A 73 5.12 -8.89 1.98
CA LEU A 73 6.36 -8.57 1.25
C LEU A 73 6.66 -9.59 0.15
N ASP A 74 6.45 -10.88 0.39
CA ASP A 74 6.64 -11.91 -0.64
C ASP A 74 5.73 -11.68 -1.85
N TRP A 75 4.48 -11.27 -1.62
CA TRP A 75 3.58 -10.86 -2.70
C TRP A 75 4.05 -9.57 -3.38
N PHE A 76 4.53 -8.60 -2.61
CA PHE A 76 5.08 -7.35 -3.14
C PHE A 76 6.20 -7.61 -4.15
N TRP A 77 7.21 -8.40 -3.77
CA TRP A 77 8.35 -8.70 -4.65
C TRP A 77 8.00 -9.56 -5.86
N ARG A 78 6.88 -10.32 -5.82
CA ARG A 78 6.38 -11.07 -6.98
C ARG A 78 5.62 -10.19 -7.97
N CYS A 79 5.01 -9.12 -7.48
CA CYS A 79 4.18 -8.21 -8.28
C CYS A 79 4.90 -6.93 -8.70
N HIS A 80 6.10 -6.68 -8.17
CA HIS A 80 6.90 -5.49 -8.44
C HIS A 80 8.28 -5.86 -8.97
N ASP A 81 8.70 -5.18 -10.04
CA ASP A 81 10.07 -5.23 -10.55
C ASP A 81 10.85 -4.05 -9.93
N PRO A 82 11.78 -4.30 -8.99
CA PRO A 82 12.41 -3.27 -8.16
C PRO A 82 13.50 -2.42 -8.82
#